data_AF-A0A3N6N9Q4-F1
#
_entry.id   AF-A0A3N6N9Q4-F1
#
_cell.length_a   1.000
_cell.length_b   1.000
_cell.length_c   1.000
_cell.angle_alpha   90.00
_cell.angle_beta   90.00
_cell.angle_gamma   90.00
#
_symmetry.space_group_name_H-M   'P 1'
#
loop_
_entity.id
_entity.type
_entity.pdbx_description
1 polymer ?
#
loop_
_entity_poly.entity_id
_entity_poly.type
_entity_poly.pdbx_seq_one_letter_code
_entity_poly.pdbx_strand_id
1 'polypeptide(L)'
;MATILTVDDSPSIRQMIKVVLEPAGHNVIEAGDGAQGLAKAQAGKLDLVITDLNMPVMNGLELIRALRKLPSAVGMPIVFLTTESNDTVKQEAKSAGATGWITKPFKPEQLLAVVGKLVRT
;
A
#
# COMPACT_ATOMS: atom_id res chain seq x y z
N MET A 1 3.03 -17.40 -0.95
CA MET A 1 2.41 -16.65 0.18
C MET A 1 3.22 -15.39 0.38
N ALA A 2 2.59 -14.22 0.43
CA ALA A 2 3.29 -12.94 0.54
C ALA A 2 2.73 -12.11 1.69
N THR A 3 3.58 -11.30 2.31
CA THR A 3 3.22 -10.41 3.41
C THR A 3 2.95 -9.01 2.88
N ILE A 4 1.70 -8.57 3.02
CA ILE A 4 1.18 -7.33 2.46
C ILE A 4 0.83 -6.38 3.60
N LEU A 5 1.43 -5.20 3.63
CA LEU A 5 1.06 -4.14 4.56
C LEU A 5 0.00 -3.24 3.92
N THR A 6 -1.15 -3.09 4.57
CA THR A 6 -2.17 -2.11 4.22
C THR A 6 -2.16 -0.96 5.21
N VAL A 7 -2.08 0.27 4.72
CA VAL A 7 -2.04 1.51 5.49
C VAL A 7 -3.17 2.41 5.00
N ASP A 8 -4.16 2.64 5.85
CA ASP A 8 -5.32 3.48 5.53
C ASP A 8 -5.89 3.97 6.87
N ASP A 9 -6.36 5.19 6.96
CA ASP A 9 -6.95 5.72 8.19
C ASP A 9 -8.33 5.13 8.47
N SER A 10 -9.04 4.71 7.42
CA SER A 10 -10.36 4.12 7.47
C SER A 10 -10.30 2.63 7.83
N PRO A 11 -10.79 2.21 9.01
CA PRO A 11 -10.79 0.80 9.42
C PRO A 11 -11.55 -0.11 8.45
N SER A 12 -12.61 0.40 7.84
CA SER A 12 -13.42 -0.32 6.85
C SER A 12 -12.62 -0.70 5.59
N ILE A 13 -11.72 0.18 5.13
CA ILE A 13 -10.88 -0.11 3.96
C ILE A 13 -9.83 -1.16 4.29
N ARG A 14 -9.17 -1.03 5.45
CA ARG A 14 -8.19 -2.03 5.93
C ARG A 14 -8.82 -3.42 6.04
N GLN A 15 -10.00 -3.49 6.67
CA GLN A 15 -10.73 -4.74 6.81
C GLN A 15 -11.16 -5.32 5.45
N MET A 16 -11.61 -4.48 4.51
CA MET A 16 -11.96 -4.93 3.17
C MET A 16 -10.76 -5.53 2.45
N ILE A 17 -9.60 -4.86 2.48
CA ILE A 17 -8.37 -5.35 1.85
C ILE A 17 -7.96 -6.70 2.44
N LYS A 18 -8.02 -6.81 3.77
CA LYS A 18 -7.75 -8.06 4.49
C LYS A 18 -8.67 -9.21 4.06
N VAL A 19 -9.98 -8.98 4.07
CA VAL A 19 -11.00 -9.98 3.68
C VAL A 19 -10.83 -10.42 2.22
N VAL A 20 -10.28 -9.57 1.36
CA VAL A 20 -10.03 -9.92 -0.05
C VAL A 20 -8.72 -10.68 -0.24
N LEU A 21 -7.65 -10.32 0.47
CA LEU A 21 -6.31 -10.85 0.24
C LEU A 21 -5.97 -12.08 1.10
N GLU A 22 -6.52 -12.22 2.31
CA GLU A 22 -6.29 -13.39 3.15
C GLU A 22 -6.80 -14.70 2.52
N PRO A 23 -8.02 -14.76 1.92
CA PRO A 23 -8.48 -15.97 1.22
C PRO A 23 -7.63 -16.33 -0.01
N ALA A 24 -6.90 -15.37 -0.57
CA ALA A 24 -5.95 -15.61 -1.65
C ALA A 24 -4.59 -16.17 -1.17
N GLY A 25 -4.45 -16.44 0.14
CA GLY A 25 -3.25 -17.02 0.74
C GLY A 25 -2.13 -16.01 1.04
N HIS A 26 -2.47 -14.72 1.14
CA HIS A 26 -1.55 -13.68 1.59
C HIS A 26 -1.71 -13.39 3.08
N ASN A 27 -0.62 -12.97 3.72
CA ASN A 27 -0.66 -12.47 5.09
C ASN A 27 -0.84 -10.94 5.05
N VAL A 28 -1.87 -10.41 5.71
CA VAL A 28 -2.18 -8.97 5.66
C VAL A 28 -1.90 -8.33 7.02
N ILE A 29 -1.01 -7.34 7.00
CA ILE A 29 -0.67 -6.51 8.15
C ILE A 29 -1.39 -5.18 7.99
N GLU A 30 -2.10 -4.72 9.00
CA GLU A 30 -2.88 -3.48 8.95
C GLU A 30 -2.19 -2.35 9.72
N ALA A 31 -2.19 -1.12 9.23
CA ALA A 31 -1.73 0.07 9.94
C ALA A 31 -2.72 1.23 9.76
N GLY A 32 -2.99 1.97 10.84
CA GLY A 32 -3.99 3.04 10.83
C GLY A 32 -3.48 4.39 10.32
N ASP A 33 -2.17 4.54 10.12
CA ASP A 33 -1.55 5.78 9.67
C ASP A 33 -0.16 5.50 9.09
N GLY A 34 0.42 6.49 8.42
CA GLY A 34 1.74 6.38 7.79
C GLY A 34 2.87 6.05 8.77
N ALA A 35 2.84 6.56 10.00
CA ALA A 35 3.88 6.33 10.99
C ALA A 35 3.87 4.88 11.51
N GLN A 36 2.67 4.35 11.80
CA GLN A 36 2.49 2.93 12.11
C GLN A 36 2.91 2.04 10.94
N GLY A 37 2.55 2.42 9.71
CA GLY A 37 2.94 1.70 8.51
C GLY A 37 4.46 1.61 8.37
N LEU A 38 5.16 2.73 8.57
CA LEU A 38 6.62 2.79 8.52
C LEU A 38 7.27 1.92 9.62
N ALA A 39 6.78 2.00 10.85
CA ALA A 39 7.30 1.20 11.96
C ALA A 39 7.15 -0.31 11.68
N LYS A 40 6.01 -0.73 11.12
CA LYS A 40 5.77 -2.13 10.75
C LYS A 40 6.64 -2.59 9.58
N ALA A 41 6.88 -1.70 8.60
CA ALA A 41 7.81 -1.97 7.51
C ALA A 41 9.28 -2.07 7.94
N GLN A 42 9.65 -1.42 9.05
CA GLN A 42 10.98 -1.57 9.66
C GLN A 42 11.10 -2.84 10.50
N ALA A 43 10.01 -3.28 11.14
CA ALA A 43 10.01 -4.44 12.04
C ALA A 43 10.10 -5.79 11.32
N GLY A 44 9.80 -5.86 10.03
CA GLY A 44 9.80 -7.13 9.29
C GLY A 44 9.94 -6.95 7.79
N LYS A 45 10.12 -8.07 7.10
CA LYS A 45 10.16 -8.10 5.63
C LYS A 45 8.74 -8.08 5.08
N LEU A 46 8.46 -7.13 4.21
CA LEU A 46 7.20 -7.01 3.48
C LEU A 46 7.46 -7.29 2.00
N ASP A 47 6.47 -7.87 1.33
CA ASP A 47 6.53 -8.15 -0.10
C ASP A 47 5.80 -7.09 -0.91
N LEU A 48 4.80 -6.42 -0.31
CA LEU A 48 4.04 -5.34 -0.94
C LEU A 48 3.45 -4.40 0.11
N VAL A 49 3.38 -3.12 -0.22
CA VAL A 49 2.70 -2.09 0.59
C VAL A 49 1.55 -1.49 -0.21
N ILE A 50 0.38 -1.39 0.43
CA ILE A 50 -0.79 -0.67 -0.05
C ILE A 50 -1.02 0.50 0.91
N THR A 51 -0.99 1.73 0.43
CA THR A 51 -1.19 2.92 1.28
C THR A 51 -2.24 3.84 0.71
N ASP A 52 -3.10 4.42 1.54
CA ASP A 52 -3.87 5.61 1.13
C ASP A 52 -2.95 6.83 1.05
N LEU A 53 -3.31 7.81 0.22
CA LEU A 53 -2.57 9.07 0.13
C LEU A 53 -3.01 10.09 1.18
N ASN A 54 -4.30 10.16 1.46
CA ASN A 54 -4.93 11.15 2.33
C ASN A 54 -5.10 10.58 3.73
N MET A 55 -4.03 10.63 4.52
CA MET A 55 -4.04 10.20 5.92
C MET A 55 -3.60 11.34 6.85
N PRO A 56 -4.16 11.42 8.07
CA PRO A 56 -3.67 12.34 9.09
C PRO A 56 -2.28 11.93 9.61
N VAL A 57 -1.57 12.87 10.23
CA VAL A 57 -0.22 12.71 10.83
C VAL A 57 0.90 12.52 9.80
N MET A 58 0.86 11.45 9.01
CA MET A 58 1.85 11.15 7.97
C MET A 58 1.10 10.66 6.73
N ASN A 59 1.21 11.40 5.64
CA ASN A 59 0.47 11.08 4.42
C ASN A 59 1.13 9.93 3.63
N GLY A 60 0.42 9.37 2.65
CA GLY A 60 0.92 8.24 1.87
C GLY A 60 2.17 8.57 1.05
N LEU A 61 2.32 9.80 0.55
CA LEU A 61 3.50 10.21 -0.20
C LEU A 61 4.75 10.27 0.69
N GLU A 62 4.61 10.79 1.90
CA GLU A 62 5.66 10.78 2.92
C GLU A 62 6.05 9.36 3.29
N LEU A 63 5.06 8.47 3.45
CA LEU A 63 5.32 7.06 3.73
C LEU A 63 6.10 6.41 2.59
N ILE A 64 5.69 6.61 1.33
CA ILE A 64 6.40 6.08 0.16
C ILE A 64 7.86 6.54 0.16
N ARG A 65 8.10 7.85 0.36
CA ARG A 65 9.46 8.41 0.42
C ARG A 65 10.27 7.83 1.58
N ALA A 66 9.66 7.65 2.74
CA ALA A 66 10.32 7.06 3.91
C ALA A 66 10.68 5.58 3.67
N LEU A 67 9.76 4.81 3.10
CA LEU A 67 10.00 3.42 2.72
C LEU A 67 11.12 3.32 1.70
N ARG A 68 11.18 4.20 0.68
CA ARG A 68 12.26 4.19 -0.31
C ARG A 68 13.65 4.53 0.25
N LYS A 69 13.73 5.10 1.45
CA LYS A 69 15.01 5.27 2.17
C LYS A 69 15.46 4.01 2.91
N LEU A 70 14.58 3.03 3.10
CA LEU A 70 14.92 1.78 3.77
C LEU A 70 15.59 0.81 2.79
N PRO A 71 16.78 0.26 3.11
CA PRO A 71 17.44 -0.74 2.28
C PRO A 71 16.58 -1.99 2.05
N SER A 72 15.76 -2.37 3.05
CA SER A 72 14.85 -3.52 2.99
C SER A 72 13.67 -3.34 2.05
N ALA A 73 13.34 -2.10 1.67
CA ALA A 73 12.22 -1.76 0.81
C ALA A 73 12.66 -1.45 -0.63
N VAL A 74 13.94 -1.56 -0.94
CA VAL A 74 14.45 -1.41 -2.31
C VAL A 74 13.89 -2.53 -3.18
N GLY A 75 13.25 -2.16 -4.29
CA GLY A 75 12.60 -3.12 -5.20
C GLY A 75 11.25 -3.65 -4.72
N MET A 76 10.83 -3.37 -3.47
CA MET A 76 9.51 -3.75 -2.98
C MET A 76 8.42 -2.93 -3.69
N PRO A 77 7.38 -3.56 -4.27
CA PRO A 77 6.27 -2.85 -4.88
C PRO A 77 5.47 -2.04 -3.84
N ILE A 78 5.20 -0.79 -4.16
CA ILE A 78 4.33 0.09 -3.36
C ILE A 78 3.16 0.54 -4.23
N VAL A 79 1.95 0.23 -3.80
CA VAL A 79 0.69 0.62 -4.43
C VAL A 79 0.03 1.67 -3.57
N PHE A 80 -0.44 2.77 -4.17
CA PHE A 80 -1.24 3.74 -3.45
C PHE A 80 -2.70 3.70 -3.86
N LEU A 81 -3.58 3.93 -2.89
CA LEU A 81 -5.00 4.12 -3.08
C LEU A 81 -5.26 5.62 -3.15
N THR A 82 -6.02 6.06 -4.15
CA THR A 82 -6.37 7.48 -4.30
C THR A 82 -7.85 7.61 -4.67
N THR A 83 -8.54 8.60 -4.11
CA THR A 83 -9.86 9.03 -4.59
C THR A 83 -9.75 9.97 -5.78
N GLU A 84 -8.59 10.61 -5.96
CA GLU A 84 -8.38 11.58 -7.03
C GLU A 84 -7.79 10.89 -8.27
N SER A 85 -8.48 11.07 -9.40
CA SER A 85 -7.98 10.72 -10.73
C SER A 85 -6.92 11.69 -11.26
N ASN A 86 -6.56 12.70 -10.46
CA ASN A 86 -5.74 13.83 -10.87
C ASN A 86 -4.32 13.38 -11.26
N ASP A 87 -3.87 13.77 -12.44
CA ASP A 87 -2.58 13.35 -12.99
C ASP A 87 -1.40 13.87 -12.15
N THR A 88 -1.54 15.02 -11.49
CA THR A 88 -0.51 15.60 -10.63
C THR A 88 -0.15 14.65 -9.48
N VAL A 89 -1.16 14.16 -8.75
CA VAL A 89 -0.95 13.26 -7.60
C VAL A 89 -0.33 11.94 -8.05
N LYS A 90 -0.73 11.42 -9.22
CA LYS A 90 -0.12 10.22 -9.81
C LYS A 90 1.36 10.45 -10.15
N GLN A 91 1.69 11.61 -10.71
CA GLN A 91 3.08 11.96 -11.03
C GLN A 91 3.93 12.13 -9.77
N GLU A 92 3.38 12.75 -8.73
CA GLU A 92 4.07 12.89 -7.44
C GLU A 92 4.34 11.54 -6.78
N ALA A 93 3.34 10.65 -6.75
CA ALA A 93 3.49 9.32 -6.18
C ALA A 93 4.49 8.48 -6.99
N LYS A 94 4.44 8.56 -8.32
CA LYS A 94 5.43 7.90 -9.20
C LYS A 94 6.84 8.44 -8.94
N SER A 95 7.00 9.75 -8.80
CA SER A 95 8.28 10.39 -8.49
C SER A 95 8.79 10.05 -7.08
N ALA A 96 7.88 9.82 -6.13
CA ALA A 96 8.20 9.31 -4.80
C ALA A 96 8.67 7.84 -4.83
N GLY A 97 8.43 7.12 -5.93
CA GLY A 97 8.83 5.73 -6.11
C GLY A 97 7.69 4.71 -5.96
N ALA A 98 6.43 5.13 -6.09
CA ALA A 98 5.31 4.19 -6.16
C ALA A 98 5.40 3.33 -7.44
N THR A 99 4.98 2.07 -7.32
CA THR A 99 4.97 1.09 -8.41
C THR A 99 3.65 1.10 -9.18
N GLY A 100 2.54 1.40 -8.50
CA GLY A 100 1.22 1.45 -9.12
C GLY A 100 0.20 2.18 -8.25
N TRP A 101 -1.01 2.31 -8.76
CA TRP A 101 -2.11 2.96 -8.06
C TRP A 101 -3.44 2.25 -8.30
N ILE A 102 -4.36 2.43 -7.36
CA ILE A 102 -5.74 1.97 -7.46
C ILE A 102 -6.64 3.16 -7.12
N THR A 103 -7.59 3.46 -8.01
CA THR A 103 -8.58 4.51 -7.78
C THR A 103 -9.76 4.00 -6.96
N LYS A 104 -10.16 4.73 -5.92
CA LYS A 104 -11.37 4.48 -5.12
C LYS A 104 -12.60 5.05 -5.86
N PRO A 105 -13.78 4.39 -5.81
CA PRO A 105 -14.00 3.05 -5.25
C PRO A 105 -13.43 1.96 -6.17
N PHE A 106 -12.82 0.93 -5.59
CA PHE A 106 -12.27 -0.21 -6.32
C PHE A 106 -13.02 -1.50 -5.98
N LYS A 107 -13.03 -2.44 -6.92
CA LYS A 107 -13.60 -3.78 -6.72
C LYS A 107 -12.55 -4.73 -6.12
N PRO A 108 -12.97 -5.73 -5.31
CA PRO A 108 -12.08 -6.79 -4.83
C PRO A 108 -11.23 -7.45 -5.92
N GLU A 109 -11.82 -7.70 -7.08
CA GLU A 109 -11.15 -8.32 -8.23
C GLU A 109 -10.01 -7.46 -8.78
N GLN A 110 -10.17 -6.13 -8.76
CA GLN A 110 -9.12 -5.20 -9.18
C GLN A 110 -7.94 -5.23 -8.22
N LEU A 111 -8.22 -5.27 -6.91
CA LEU A 111 -7.18 -5.39 -5.88
C LEU A 111 -6.38 -6.68 -6.05
N LEU A 112 -7.06 -7.82 -6.20
CA LEU A 112 -6.41 -9.11 -6.44
C LEU A 112 -5.58 -9.12 -7.72
N ALA A 113 -6.10 -8.55 -8.81
CA ALA A 113 -5.38 -8.47 -10.07
C ALA A 113 -4.11 -7.62 -9.98
N VAL A 114 -4.15 -6.50 -9.25
CA VAL A 114 -2.97 -5.63 -9.04
C VAL A 114 -1.95 -6.34 -8.14
N VAL A 115 -2.38 -6.89 -7.02
CA VAL A 115 -1.50 -7.62 -6.09
C VAL A 115 -0.86 -8.83 -6.79
N GLY A 116 -1.63 -9.63 -7.52
CA GLY A 116 -1.12 -10.80 -8.25
C GLY A 116 -0.14 -10.46 -9.39
N LYS A 117 -0.21 -9.25 -9.95
CA LYS A 117 0.79 -8.78 -10.93
C LYS A 117 2.12 -8.38 -10.30
N LEU A 118 2.07 -7.86 -9.07
CA LEU A 118 3.21 -7.27 -8.38
C LEU A 118 3.93 -8.26 -7.47
N VAL A 119 3.17 -9.16 -6.85
CA VAL A 119 3.67 -10.27 -6.06
C VAL A 119 3.81 -11.47 -6.99
N ARG A 120 5.02 -11.69 -7.53
CA ARG A 120 5.32 -12.94 -8.24
C ARG A 120 5.50 -14.04 -7.19
N THR A 121 4.47 -14.86 -7.02
CA THR A 121 4.53 -16.14 -6.29
C THR A 121 5.44 -17.14 -7.00
#